data_AF-A0A455U244-F1
#
_entry.id   AF-A0A455U244-F1
#
_cell.length_a   1.000
_cell.length_b   1.000
_cell.length_c   1.000
_cell.angle_alpha   90.00
_cell.angle_beta   90.00
_cell.angle_gamma   90.00
#
_symmetry.space_group_name_H-M   'P 1'
#
loop_
_entity.id
_entity.type
_entity.pdbx_description
1 polymer ?
#
loop_
_entity_poly.entity_id
_entity_poly.type
_entity_poly.pdbx_seq_one_letter_code
_entity_poly.pdbx_strand_id
1 'polypeptide(L)'
;MWPSREVMASSLGRRGLFRRFTPEALNDYIEAGTRLLDDGSAELTFDPRIEVEIFRHLPDHLSQMPKRLGVPIELVAGSESHLLTASRIKRLKRKGLSVSEVPGTHMFPMEHPDETRAAILAAWQRIANVRQSSHTA
;
A
#
# COMPACT_ATOMS: atom_id res chain seq x y z
N MET A 1 20.35 6.39 12.00
CA MET A 1 20.14 6.23 13.45
C MET A 1 19.57 7.51 14.01
N TRP A 2 18.71 7.40 15.02
CA TRP A 2 18.12 8.52 15.75
C TRP A 2 18.51 8.43 17.23
N PRO A 3 18.68 9.55 17.94
CA PRO A 3 19.05 9.54 19.36
C PRO A 3 18.03 8.88 20.30
N SER A 4 16.76 8.84 19.90
CA SER A 4 15.69 8.14 20.62
C SER A 4 14.51 7.84 19.69
N ARG A 5 13.57 7.04 20.18
CA ARG A 5 12.33 6.71 19.46
C ARG A 5 11.45 7.96 19.24
N GLU A 6 11.41 8.88 20.21
CA GLU A 6 10.63 10.12 20.12
C GLU A 6 11.20 11.05 19.05
N VAL A 7 12.52 11.19 18.99
CA VAL A 7 13.20 12.01 17.97
C VAL A 7 12.94 11.43 16.57
N MET A 8 12.95 10.11 16.46
CA MET A 8 12.61 9.42 15.22
C MET A 8 11.15 9.63 14.81
N ALA A 9 10.20 9.48 15.74
CA ALA A 9 8.79 9.70 15.49
C ALA A 9 8.53 11.13 14.96
N SER A 10 9.13 12.13 15.61
CA SER A 10 9.05 13.52 15.17
C SER A 10 9.70 13.73 13.79
N SER A 11 10.84 13.08 13.54
CA SER A 11 11.55 13.17 12.25
C SER A 11 10.76 12.55 11.10
N LEU A 12 10.19 11.35 11.30
CA LEU A 12 9.41 10.63 10.30
C LEU A 12 8.09 11.35 10.01
N GLY A 13 7.36 11.77 11.04
CA GLY A 13 6.07 12.45 10.87
C GLY A 13 6.15 13.77 10.08
N ARG A 14 7.32 14.40 10.02
CA ARG A 14 7.57 15.61 9.20
C ARG A 14 7.86 15.31 7.74
N ARG A 15 8.21 14.07 7.39
CA ARG A 15 8.52 13.68 6.00
C ARG A 15 7.22 13.52 5.23
N GLY A 16 7.24 13.93 3.96
CA GLY A 16 6.04 13.93 3.10
C GLY A 16 5.32 12.58 3.02
N LEU A 17 6.06 11.47 3.01
CA LEU A 17 5.48 10.13 2.92
C LEU A 17 4.59 9.76 4.12
N PHE A 18 4.98 10.16 5.33
CA PHE A 18 4.29 9.79 6.58
C PHE A 18 3.33 10.87 7.08
N ARG A 19 3.39 12.08 6.50
CA ARG A 19 2.67 13.26 7.01
C ARG A 19 1.15 13.06 7.11
N ARG A 20 0.57 12.21 6.27
CA ARG A 20 -0.86 11.93 6.23
C ARG A 20 -1.27 10.66 6.99
N PHE A 21 -0.32 9.95 7.61
CA PHE A 21 -0.66 8.75 8.37
C PHE A 21 -1.53 9.11 9.57
N THR A 22 -2.40 8.18 9.96
CA THR A 22 -3.02 8.23 11.28
C THR A 22 -1.94 8.11 12.37
N PRO A 23 -2.16 8.68 13.56
CA PRO A 23 -1.24 8.52 14.68
C PRO A 23 -0.91 7.06 14.99
N GLU A 24 -1.92 6.19 14.92
CA GLU A 24 -1.82 4.75 15.15
C GLU A 24 -0.96 4.09 14.07
N ALA A 25 -1.22 4.34 12.78
CA ALA A 25 -0.41 3.77 11.69
C ALA A 25 1.05 4.23 11.73
N LEU A 26 1.31 5.49 12.12
CA LEU A 26 2.68 5.97 12.30
C LEU A 26 3.37 5.28 13.49
N ASN A 27 2.66 5.10 14.61
CA ASN A 27 3.19 4.38 15.75
C ASN A 27 3.51 2.93 15.41
N ASP A 28 2.60 2.22 14.74
CA ASP A 28 2.79 0.83 14.31
C ASP A 28 3.97 0.70 13.34
N TYR A 29 4.11 1.64 12.38
CA TYR A 29 5.26 1.69 11.48
C TYR A 29 6.57 1.83 12.25
N ILE A 30 6.60 2.72 13.25
CA ILE A 30 7.78 2.93 14.11
C ILE A 30 8.07 1.68 14.93
N GLU A 31 7.06 1.06 15.51
CA GLU A 31 7.22 -0.13 16.34
C GLU A 31 7.77 -1.33 15.57
N ALA A 32 7.22 -1.58 14.38
CA ALA A 32 7.62 -2.72 13.57
C ALA A 32 8.89 -2.44 12.74
N GLY A 33 9.06 -1.21 12.27
CA GLY A 33 10.13 -0.82 11.36
C GLY A 33 11.45 -0.46 12.05
N THR A 34 11.47 -0.41 13.38
CA THR A 34 12.62 0.11 14.13
C THR A 34 12.89 -0.67 15.41
N ARG A 35 14.12 -0.58 15.91
CA ARG A 35 14.55 -1.20 17.17
C ARG A 35 15.39 -0.22 17.97
N LEU A 36 15.35 -0.36 19.29
CA LEU A 36 16.25 0.34 20.20
C LEU A 36 17.56 -0.43 20.34
N LEU A 37 18.64 0.32 20.52
CA LEU A 37 19.96 -0.17 20.90
C LEU A 37 20.16 -0.01 22.41
N ASP A 38 21.22 -0.64 22.94
CA ASP A 38 21.53 -0.63 24.38
C ASP A 38 21.79 0.77 24.92
N ASP A 39 22.20 1.71 24.07
CA ASP A 39 22.43 3.12 24.41
C ASP A 39 21.16 4.00 24.34
N GLY A 40 20.00 3.39 24.06
CA GLY A 40 18.71 4.09 23.92
C GLY A 40 18.48 4.74 22.55
N SER A 41 19.44 4.66 21.64
CA SER A 41 19.26 5.13 20.26
C SER A 41 18.37 4.18 19.46
N ALA A 42 17.79 4.69 18.37
CA ALA A 42 16.89 3.94 17.50
C ALA A 42 17.46 3.79 16.08
N GLU A 43 17.23 2.63 15.48
CA GLU A 43 17.58 2.35 14.08
C GLU A 43 16.49 1.57 13.35
N LEU A 44 16.53 1.58 12.02
CA LEU A 44 15.64 0.77 11.19
C LEU A 44 15.98 -0.72 11.36
N THR A 45 14.96 -1.57 11.32
CA THR A 45 15.13 -3.04 11.33
C THR A 45 15.56 -3.61 9.97
N PHE A 46 15.64 -2.76 8.94
CA PHE A 46 16.03 -3.11 7.58
C PHE A 46 17.13 -2.19 7.06
N ASP A 47 17.94 -2.69 6.12
CA ASP A 47 18.96 -1.90 5.44
C ASP A 47 18.32 -1.09 4.29
N PRO A 48 18.35 0.25 4.33
CA PRO A 48 17.84 1.10 3.25
C PRO A 48 18.48 0.83 1.89
N ARG A 49 19.70 0.28 1.84
CA ARG A 49 20.34 -0.11 0.58
C ARG A 49 19.57 -1.24 -0.09
N ILE A 50 19.02 -2.19 0.66
CA ILE A 50 18.21 -3.28 0.11
C ILE A 50 16.92 -2.71 -0.50
N GLU A 51 16.28 -1.76 0.19
CA GLU A 51 15.10 -1.06 -0.34
C GLU A 51 15.41 -0.36 -1.66
N VAL A 52 16.53 0.36 -1.75
CA VAL A 52 16.98 1.00 -2.99
C VAL A 52 17.18 -0.04 -4.09
N GLU A 53 17.83 -1.17 -3.81
CA GLU A 53 18.04 -2.22 -4.79
C GLU A 53 16.73 -2.85 -5.28
N ILE A 54 15.72 -3.00 -4.42
CA ILE A 54 14.37 -3.44 -4.83
C ILE A 54 13.79 -2.47 -5.86
N PHE A 55 13.85 -1.15 -5.59
CA PHE A 55 13.30 -0.14 -6.49
C PHE A 55 14.06 -0.04 -7.82
N ARG A 56 15.37 -0.32 -7.85
CA ARG A 56 16.17 -0.36 -9.08
C ARG A 56 15.82 -1.52 -10.01
N HIS A 57 15.27 -2.60 -9.46
CA HIS A 57 15.00 -3.84 -10.18
C HIS A 57 13.50 -4.14 -10.34
N LEU A 58 12.65 -3.12 -10.29
CA LEU A 58 11.23 -3.31 -10.53
C LEU A 58 10.97 -3.85 -11.95
N PRO A 59 10.10 -4.87 -12.11
CA PRO A 59 9.80 -5.45 -13.40
C PRO A 59 9.07 -4.46 -14.32
N ASP A 60 9.58 -4.29 -15.53
CA ASP A 60 9.07 -3.41 -16.58
C ASP A 60 7.97 -4.06 -17.47
N HIS A 61 7.82 -5.38 -17.39
CA HIS A 61 6.97 -6.17 -18.27
C HIS A 61 5.60 -6.54 -17.67
N LEU A 62 5.23 -5.99 -16.50
CA LEU A 62 3.96 -6.32 -15.82
C LEU A 62 2.70 -5.85 -16.56
N SER A 63 2.83 -5.09 -17.64
CA SER A 63 1.69 -4.57 -18.41
C SER A 63 0.77 -5.65 -18.97
N GLN A 64 1.24 -6.88 -19.15
CA GLN A 64 0.46 -8.01 -19.65
C GLN A 64 -0.16 -8.87 -18.53
N MET A 65 0.21 -8.65 -17.27
CA MET A 65 -0.22 -9.48 -16.13
C MET A 65 -1.73 -9.73 -16.06
N PRO A 66 -2.62 -8.73 -16.28
CA PRO A 66 -4.04 -8.96 -16.08
C PRO A 66 -4.64 -10.02 -17.02
N LYS A 67 -4.03 -10.24 -18.20
CA LYS A 67 -4.45 -11.30 -19.12
C LYS A 67 -3.87 -12.68 -18.75
N ARG A 68 -2.77 -12.71 -18.01
CA ARG A 68 -2.05 -13.95 -17.64
C ARG A 68 -2.51 -14.53 -16.32
N LEU A 69 -3.19 -13.73 -15.49
CA LEU A 69 -3.65 -14.16 -14.18
C LEU A 69 -4.97 -14.94 -14.34
N GLY A 70 -4.96 -16.22 -13.97
CA GLY A 70 -6.12 -17.11 -14.00
C GLY A 70 -7.01 -17.04 -12.75
N VAL A 71 -6.92 -15.94 -11.98
CA VAL A 71 -7.68 -15.74 -10.74
C VAL A 71 -8.40 -14.40 -10.78
N PRO A 72 -9.55 -14.24 -10.08
CA PRO A 72 -10.21 -12.94 -9.95
C PRO A 72 -9.29 -11.92 -9.27
N ILE A 73 -9.29 -10.69 -9.76
CA ILE A 73 -8.46 -9.59 -9.27
C ILE A 73 -9.32 -8.34 -9.18
N GLU A 74 -9.20 -7.63 -8.07
CA GLU A 74 -9.67 -6.28 -7.92
C GLU A 74 -8.53 -5.37 -7.47
N LEU A 75 -8.47 -4.17 -8.04
CA LEU A 75 -7.52 -3.14 -7.67
C LEU A 75 -8.19 -2.13 -6.75
N VAL A 76 -7.60 -1.86 -5.59
CA VAL A 76 -7.98 -0.74 -4.72
C VAL A 76 -6.93 0.35 -4.87
N ALA A 77 -7.35 1.58 -5.13
CA ALA A 77 -6.45 2.71 -5.38
C ALA A 77 -6.84 3.95 -4.55
N GLY A 78 -5.86 4.71 -4.09
CA GLY A 78 -6.11 6.03 -3.51
C GLY A 78 -6.58 7.02 -4.57
N SER A 79 -7.62 7.81 -4.29
CA SER A 79 -8.19 8.79 -5.23
C SER A 79 -7.24 9.93 -5.57
N GLU A 80 -6.26 10.21 -4.70
CA GLU A 80 -5.22 11.23 -4.87
C GLU A 80 -3.86 10.60 -5.24
N SER A 81 -3.82 9.31 -5.58
CA SER A 81 -2.56 8.64 -5.91
C SER A 81 -1.95 9.15 -7.23
N HIS A 82 -0.71 9.64 -7.16
CA HIS A 82 0.10 9.97 -8.35
C HIS A 82 0.67 8.74 -9.07
N LEU A 83 0.65 7.55 -8.44
CA LEU A 83 1.13 6.31 -9.08
C LEU A 83 0.07 5.68 -9.99
N LEU A 84 -1.16 5.56 -9.52
CA LEU A 84 -2.33 5.17 -10.32
C LEU A 84 -3.14 6.39 -10.77
N THR A 85 -2.60 7.11 -11.76
CA THR A 85 -3.33 8.24 -12.37
C THR A 85 -4.63 7.78 -13.05
N ALA A 86 -5.56 8.71 -13.25
CA ALA A 86 -6.83 8.44 -13.95
C ALA A 86 -6.63 7.77 -15.33
N SER A 87 -5.59 8.15 -16.08
CA SER A 87 -5.23 7.51 -17.35
C SER A 87 -4.79 6.05 -17.19
N ARG A 88 -3.97 5.76 -16.16
CA ARG A 88 -3.54 4.39 -15.83
C ARG A 88 -4.72 3.54 -15.38
N ILE A 89 -5.59 4.07 -14.51
CA ILE A 89 -6.83 3.40 -14.07
C ILE A 89 -7.72 3.09 -15.27
N LYS A 90 -7.97 4.07 -16.15
CA LYS A 90 -8.76 3.88 -17.37
C LYS A 90 -8.18 2.76 -18.26
N ARG A 91 -6.86 2.69 -18.40
CA ARG A 91 -6.17 1.63 -19.14
C ARG A 91 -6.33 0.26 -18.48
N LEU A 92 -6.32 0.17 -17.16
CA LEU A 92 -6.55 -1.08 -16.42
C LEU A 92 -8.01 -1.52 -16.55
N LYS A 93 -8.98 -0.62 -16.38
CA LYS A 93 -10.41 -0.93 -16.60
C LYS A 93 -10.68 -1.48 -18.01
N ARG A 94 -10.06 -0.90 -19.05
CA ARG A 94 -10.14 -1.43 -20.43
C ARG A 94 -9.53 -2.83 -20.62
N LYS A 95 -8.64 -3.26 -19.72
CA LYS A 95 -8.08 -4.62 -19.69
C LYS A 95 -8.92 -5.59 -18.86
N GLY A 96 -10.10 -5.17 -18.40
CA GLY A 96 -11.03 -6.01 -17.65
C GLY A 96 -10.81 -6.04 -16.14
N LEU A 97 -9.96 -5.17 -15.57
CA LEU A 97 -9.82 -5.09 -14.12
C LEU A 97 -10.90 -4.22 -13.51
N SER A 98 -11.53 -4.73 -12.46
CA SER A 98 -12.29 -3.93 -11.51
C SER A 98 -11.34 -3.04 -10.72
N VAL A 99 -11.69 -1.76 -10.59
CA VAL A 99 -10.93 -0.81 -9.76
C VAL A 99 -11.90 -0.07 -8.84
N SER A 100 -11.66 -0.16 -7.54
CA SER A 100 -12.30 0.64 -6.50
C SER A 100 -11.34 1.72 -5.99
N GLU A 101 -11.91 2.83 -5.54
CA GLU A 101 -11.15 3.97 -5.03
C GLU A 101 -11.43 4.20 -3.55
N VAL A 102 -10.39 4.59 -2.81
CA VAL A 102 -10.42 4.95 -1.39
C VAL A 102 -9.86 6.38 -1.28
N PRO A 103 -10.33 7.23 -0.35
CA PRO A 103 -9.68 8.52 -0.10
C PRO A 103 -8.18 8.36 0.17
N GLY A 104 -7.37 9.33 -0.26
CA GLY A 104 -5.94 9.35 0.07
C GLY A 104 -4.98 9.14 -1.10
N THR A 105 -3.70 9.23 -0.77
CA THR A 105 -2.61 9.15 -1.76
C THR A 105 -2.24 7.71 -2.10
N HIS A 106 -1.01 7.46 -2.56
CA HIS A 106 -0.50 6.09 -2.66
C HIS A 106 -0.49 5.38 -1.30
N MET A 107 -0.26 6.12 -0.22
CA MET A 107 -0.21 5.58 1.15
C MET A 107 -1.59 5.50 1.81
N PHE A 108 -2.68 5.55 1.03
CA PHE A 108 -4.06 5.49 1.53
C PHE A 108 -4.33 4.39 2.59
N PRO A 109 -3.68 3.20 2.60
CA PRO A 109 -3.91 2.22 3.67
C PRO A 109 -3.54 2.74 5.06
N MET A 110 -2.56 3.64 5.14
CA MET A 110 -2.08 4.22 6.39
C MET A 110 -2.75 5.55 6.72
N GLU A 111 -3.30 6.23 5.71
CA GLU A 111 -4.03 7.50 5.82
C GLU A 111 -5.51 7.29 6.20
N HIS A 112 -6.12 6.24 5.64
CA HIS A 112 -7.55 5.91 5.72
C HIS A 112 -7.73 4.39 5.97
N PRO A 113 -7.29 3.86 7.13
CA PRO A 113 -7.26 2.42 7.40
C PRO A 113 -8.66 1.79 7.41
N ASP A 114 -9.67 2.49 7.93
CA ASP A 114 -11.04 1.99 8.03
C ASP A 114 -11.70 1.89 6.65
N GLU A 115 -11.56 2.92 5.81
CA GLU A 115 -12.06 2.92 4.43
C GLU A 115 -11.32 1.89 3.59
N THR A 116 -10.01 1.72 3.81
CA THR A 116 -9.21 0.67 3.17
C THR A 116 -9.72 -0.72 3.54
N ARG A 117 -9.96 -0.97 4.83
CA ARG A 117 -10.55 -2.22 5.31
C ARG A 117 -11.92 -2.47 4.67
N ALA A 118 -12.79 -1.47 4.62
CA ALA A 118 -14.09 -1.58 4.00
C ALA A 118 -13.99 -1.91 2.50
N ALA A 119 -13.07 -1.26 1.77
CA ALA A 119 -12.83 -1.53 0.36
C ALA A 119 -12.33 -2.96 0.11
N ILE A 120 -11.42 -3.48 0.93
CA ILE A 120 -10.92 -4.86 0.84
C ILE A 120 -12.06 -5.86 1.09
N LEU A 121 -12.89 -5.65 2.11
CA LEU A 121 -14.04 -6.53 2.40
C LEU A 121 -15.06 -6.52 1.26
N ALA A 122 -15.36 -5.35 0.69
CA ALA A 122 -16.26 -5.23 -0.44
C ALA A 122 -15.69 -5.91 -1.71
N ALA A 123 -14.39 -5.78 -1.96
CA ALA A 123 -13.71 -6.46 -3.07
C ALA A 123 -13.74 -7.99 -2.89
N TRP A 124 -13.49 -8.46 -1.67
CA TRP A 124 -13.59 -9.88 -1.33
C TRP A 124 -14.99 -10.44 -1.60
N GLN A 125 -16.04 -9.73 -1.18
CA GLN A 125 -17.43 -10.14 -1.44
C GLN A 125 -17.74 -10.20 -2.94
N ARG A 126 -17.30 -9.21 -3.74
CA ARG A 126 -17.45 -9.24 -5.20
C ARG A 126 -16.77 -10.46 -5.82
N ILE A 127 -15.53 -10.73 -5.43
CA ILE A 127 -14.77 -11.89 -5.92
C ILE A 127 -15.43 -13.22 -5.53
N ALA A 128 -15.92 -13.33 -4.29
CA ALA A 128 -16.60 -14.53 -3.80
C ALA A 128 -17.89 -14.80 -4.58
N ASN A 129 -18.69 -13.77 -4.88
CA ASN A 129 -19.94 -13.90 -5.62
C ASN A 129 -19.70 -14.37 -7.07
N VAL A 130 -18.67 -13.85 -7.76
CA VAL A 130 -18.31 -14.28 -9.12
C VAL A 130 -17.97 -15.78 -9.18
N ARG A 131 -17.30 -16.30 -8.14
CA ARG A 131 -16.98 -17.74 -8.05
C ARG A 131 -18.24 -18.59 -7.89
N GLN A 132 -19.21 -18.14 -7.09
CA GLN A 132 -20.45 -18.89 -6.86
C GLN A 132 -21.31 -18.95 -8.13
N SER A 133 -21.42 -17.86 -8.89
CA SER A 133 -22.17 -17.83 -10.15
C SER A 133 -21.56 -18.69 -11.26
N SER A 134 -20.26 -19.00 -11.18
CA SER A 134 -19.56 -19.85 -12.17
C SER A 134 -19.68 -21.35 -11.89
N HIS A 135 -20.18 -21.74 -10.70
CA HIS A 135 -20.38 -23.14 -10.32
C HIS A 135 -21.84 -23.62 -10.45
N THR A 136 -22.77 -22.70 -10.70
CA THR A 136 -24.20 -22.99 -10.85
C THR A 136 -24.71 -22.91 -12.30
N ALA A 137 -23.82 -22.70 -13.27
CA ALA A 137 -24.08 -22.74 -14.71
C ALA A 137 -23.43 -23.97 -15.34
#